data_AF-A0A2L2Z019-F1
#
_entry.id   AF-A0A2L2Z019-F1
#
_cell.length_a   1.000
_cell.length_b   1.000
_cell.length_c   1.000
_cell.angle_alpha   90.00
_cell.angle_beta   90.00
_cell.angle_gamma   90.00
#
_symmetry.space_group_name_H-M   'P 1'
#
loop_
_entity.id
_entity.type
_entity.pdbx_description
1 polymer ?
#
loop_
_entity_poly.entity_id
_entity_poly.type
_entity_poly.pdbx_seq_one_letter_code
_entity_poly.pdbx_strand_id
1 'polypeptide(L)' 'VLLIGAPKARTVGYNHSGAVYSCPLTNYKTDCSQLVIDQNLNHDYGVIKNDQWLGVTVSSGGPGSYVM' A
#
# COMPACT_ATOMS: atom_id res chain seq x y z
N VAL A 1 7.79 -13.21 1.00
CA VAL A 1 7.53 -11.77 1.24
C VAL A 1 6.37 -11.66 2.22
N LEU A 2 6.44 -10.73 3.16
CA LEU A 2 5.33 -10.37 4.05
C LEU A 2 4.69 -9.10 3.51
N LEU A 3 3.36 -9.08 3.41
CA LEU A 3 2.59 -7.91 3.00
C LEU A 3 1.92 -7.31 4.24
N ILE A 4 2.07 -6.00 4.40
CA ILE A 4 1.58 -5.28 5.57
C ILE A 4 0.70 -4.13 5.10
N GLY A 5 -0.55 -4.14 5.55
CA GLY A 5 -1.48 -3.03 5.36
C GLY A 5 -1.27 -1.94 6.40
N ALA A 6 -1.23 -0.68 5.96
CA ALA A 6 -1.03 0.48 6.81
C ALA A 6 -2.06 1.58 6.47
N PRO A 7 -3.29 1.49 7.00
CA PRO A 7 -4.43 2.30 6.54
C PRO A 7 -4.30 3.81 6.76
N LYS A 8 -3.40 4.24 7.66
CA LYS A 8 -3.14 5.67 7.92
C LYS A 8 -1.77 6.14 7.43
N ALA A 9 -1.02 5.29 6.74
CA ALA A 9 0.26 5.69 6.16
C ALA A 9 0.05 6.80 5.11
N ARG A 10 1.07 7.64 4.96
CA ARG A 10 1.08 8.66 3.91
C ARG A 10 1.59 8.02 2.62
N THR A 11 0.95 8.38 1.52
CA THR A 11 1.43 8.04 0.18
C THR A 11 1.83 9.32 -0.53
N VAL A 12 2.62 9.21 -1.58
CA VAL A 12 3.11 10.37 -2.32
C VAL A 12 1.90 11.14 -2.89
N GLY A 13 1.73 12.38 -2.46
CA GLY A 13 0.64 13.26 -2.92
C GLY A 13 -0.66 13.27 -2.09
N TYR A 14 -0.83 12.36 -1.11
CA TYR A 14 -2.06 12.29 -0.31
C TYR A 14 -1.79 12.07 1.18
N ASN A 15 -2.56 12.74 2.03
CA ASN A 15 -2.46 12.60 3.49
C ASN A 15 -3.35 11.47 3.99
N HIS A 16 -2.77 10.59 4.81
CA HIS A 16 -3.47 9.44 5.42
C HIS A 16 -4.30 8.59 4.45
N SER A 17 -3.88 8.51 3.18
CA SER A 17 -4.54 7.67 2.18
C SER A 17 -4.47 6.19 2.54
N GLY A 18 -3.44 5.80 3.29
CA GLY A 18 -3.07 4.42 3.52
C GLY A 18 -2.02 3.95 2.51
N ALA A 19 -1.38 2.83 2.84
CA ALA A 19 -0.37 2.20 2.01
C ALA A 19 -0.29 0.71 2.29
N VAL A 20 0.33 -0.03 1.38
CA VAL A 20 0.73 -1.42 1.59
C VAL A 20 2.25 -1.50 1.46
N TYR A 21 2.89 -2.21 2.38
CA TYR A 21 4.33 -2.44 2.39
C TYR A 21 4.64 -3.89 2.05
N SER A 22 5.70 -4.10 1.26
CA SER A 22 6.31 -5.41 1.05
C SER A 22 7.58 -5.49 1.86
N CYS A 23 7.66 -6.49 2.73
CA CYS A 23 8.83 -6.72 3.58
C CYS A 23 9.44 -8.09 3.23
N PRO A 24 10.74 -8.16 2.89
CA PRO A 24 11.43 -9.44 2.82
C PRO A 24 11.51 -10.04 4.22
N LEU A 25 11.60 -11.38 4.30
CA LEU A 25 11.75 -12.08 5.58
C LEU A 25 13.23 -12.06 6.00
N THR A 26 13.71 -10.88 6.39
CA THR A 26 15.07 -10.66 6.92
C THR A 26 15.00 -10.30 8.40
N ASN A 27 16.16 -10.24 9.06
CA ASN A 27 16.24 -9.81 10.46
C ASN A 27 16.14 -8.29 10.64
N TYR A 28 16.06 -7.52 9.55
CA TYR A 28 16.05 -6.07 9.59
C TYR A 28 14.64 -5.53 9.41
N LYS A 29 14.21 -4.72 10.38
CA LYS A 29 12.87 -4.09 10.38
C LYS A 29 12.72 -2.97 9.35
N THR A 30 13.82 -2.54 8.74
CA THR A 30 13.90 -1.40 7.83
C THR A 30 13.83 -1.78 6.36
N ASP A 31 13.81 -3.07 6.03
CA ASP A 31 13.84 -3.55 4.65
C ASP A 31 12.45 -3.50 3.96
N CYS A 32 11.45 -2.95 4.63
CA CYS A 32 10.11 -2.79 4.10
C CYS A 32 10.04 -1.67 3.07
N SER A 33 9.51 -1.99 1.88
CA SER A 33 9.31 -1.02 0.81
C SER A 33 7.83 -0.74 0.61
N GLN A 34 7.46 0.53 0.48
CA GLN A 34 6.08 0.92 0.16
C GLN A 34 5.77 0.53 -1.28
N LEU A 35 4.67 -0.20 -1.48
CA LEU A 35 4.18 -0.52 -2.80
C LEU A 35 3.54 0.71 -3.42
N VAL A 36 3.89 0.98 -4.69
CA VAL A 36 3.29 2.07 -5.46
C VAL A 36 1.98 1.56 -6.05
N ILE A 37 0.89 1.82 -5.35
CA ILE A 37 -0.46 1.51 -5.79
C ILE A 37 -1.06 2.78 -6.36
N ASP A 38 -1.53 2.69 -7.61
CA ASP A 38 -2.14 3.80 -8.35
C ASP A 38 -1.18 4.98 -8.61
N GLN A 39 -0.40 4.85 -9.69
CA GLN A 39 0.58 5.86 -10.15
C GLN A 39 -0.06 7.10 -10.77
N ASN A 40 -1.39 7.13 -10.94
CA ASN A 40 -2.09 8.28 -11.49
C ASN A 40 -2.22 9.36 -10.39
N LEU A 41 -1.18 10.20 -10.33
CA LEU A 41 -1.17 11.46 -9.60
C LEU A 41 -2.06 12.52 -10.27
N ASN A 42 -2.44 12.30 -11.53
CA ASN A 42 -3.53 13.03 -12.13
C ASN A 42 -4.78 12.70 -11.32
N HIS A 43 -5.25 13.68 -10.55
CA HIS A 43 -6.57 13.69 -9.94
C HIS A 43 -7.56 13.23 -11.01
N ASP A 44 -7.98 11.97 -10.94
CA ASP A 44 -9.19 11.55 -11.62
C ASP A 44 -10.28 12.45 -11.06
N TYR A 45 -10.79 13.36 -11.89
CA TYR A 45 -11.57 14.51 -11.46
C TYR A 45 -12.80 14.04 -10.67
N GLY A 46 -12.70 14.06 -9.33
CA GLY A 46 -13.76 13.62 -8.41
C GLY A 46 -13.37 12.53 -7.39
N VAL A 47 -12.19 11.88 -7.52
CA VAL A 47 -11.76 10.84 -6.56
C VAL A 47 -10.97 11.45 -5.40
N ILE A 48 -11.47 11.27 -4.17
CA ILE A 48 -10.81 11.70 -2.94
C ILE A 48 -10.01 10.53 -2.37
N LYS A 49 -8.68 10.62 -2.46
CA LYS A 49 -7.77 9.58 -1.94
C LYS A 49 -7.31 9.84 -0.49
N ASN A 50 -7.63 11.00 0.09
CA ASN A 50 -7.32 11.29 1.51
C ASN A 50 -8.24 10.47 2.42
N ASP A 51 -7.67 9.87 3.48
CA ASP A 51 -8.41 9.06 4.45
C ASP A 51 -9.29 7.96 3.80
N GLN A 52 -8.81 7.31 2.74
CA GLN A 52 -9.49 6.17 2.09
C GLN A 52 -9.16 4.81 2.72
N TRP A 53 -8.17 4.76 3.62
CA TRP A 53 -7.78 3.56 4.37
C TRP A 53 -7.25 2.42 3.50
N LEU A 54 -6.43 2.75 2.49
CA LEU A 54 -5.76 1.76 1.65
C LEU A 54 -4.88 0.84 2.50
N GLY A 55 -5.05 -0.47 2.33
CA GLY A 55 -4.39 -1.47 3.17
C GLY A 55 -5.08 -1.74 4.51
N VAL A 56 -6.35 -1.36 4.69
CA VAL A 56 -7.16 -1.85 5.83
C VAL A 56 -7.33 -3.37 5.80
N THR A 57 -7.36 -3.95 4.60
CA THR A 57 -7.30 -5.38 4.34
C THR A 57 -6.29 -5.63 3.23
N VAL A 58 -5.64 -6.79 3.29
CA VAL A 58 -4.70 -7.26 2.27
C VAL A 58 -4.91 -8.75 2.13
N SER A 59 -5.09 -9.23 0.90
CA SER A 59 -5.28 -10.65 0.58
C SER A 59 -4.26 -11.13 -0.45
N SER A 60 -3.70 -12.32 -0.22
CA SER A 60 -2.76 -12.95 -1.15
C SER A 60 -3.46 -14.08 -1.90
N GLY A 61 -3.35 -14.07 -3.23
CA GLY A 61 -3.88 -15.15 -4.08
C GLY A 61 -3.03 -16.42 -4.07
N GLY A 62 -1.94 -16.48 -3.29
CA GLY A 62 -1.05 -17.64 -3.23
C GLY A 62 0.15 -17.58 -4.18
N PRO A 63 0.90 -18.70 -4.34
CA PRO A 63 2.14 -18.73 -5.12
C PRO A 63 1.91 -18.33 -6.59
N GLY A 64 2.64 -17.31 -7.06
CA GLY A 64 2.55 -16.84 -8.45
C GLY A 64 1.28 -16.06 -8.79
N SER A 65 0.42 -15.78 -7.80
CA SER A 65 -0.83 -15.04 -7.98
C SER A 65 -0.68 -13.57 -7.61
N TYR A 66 -1.73 -12.80 -7.88
CA TYR A 66 -1.82 -11.38 -7.54
C TYR A 66 -2.26 -11.19 -6.09
N VAL A 67 -2.14 -9.95 -5.63
CA VAL A 67 -2.52 -9.50 -4.29
C VAL A 67 -3.66 -8.49 -4.42
N MET A 68 -4.62 -8.55 -3.51
CA MET A 68 -5.83 -7.71 -3.50
C MET A 68 -5.88 -6.87 -2.22
#